data_AF-A0A1N6DPE7-F1
#
_entry.id   AF-A0A1N6DPE7-F1
#
_cell.length_a   1.000
_cell.length_b   1.000
_cell.length_c   1.000
_cell.angle_alpha   90.00
_cell.angle_beta   90.00
_cell.angle_gamma   90.00
#
_symmetry.space_group_name_H-M   'P 1'
#
loop_
_entity.id
_entity.type
_entity.pdbx_description
1 polymer ?
#
loop_
_entity_poly.entity_id
_entity_poly.type
_entity_poly.pdbx_seq_one_letter_code
_entity_poly.pdbx_strand_id
1 'polypeptide(L)'
;MSTELDVAVEKLTRPWSDVVTIGGEYKHVNYDPLLDMLAKAKTSSLGRTASGRSSQEARNPFNIPAFDLWERIDGQTRAWLREFGRPAPRDLREAVTVLHKTLAELWSGQRIQESLFLRLSGVVARWVPDIWALFHPVDGVALDGACPNCEAEWVINFEGAQTRALVSVVEAGEPGVRCRNGCGWEVSGKRQTIEFALRLGATPDLDELGREDER
;
A
#
# COMPACT_ATOMS: atom_id res chain seq x y z
N MET A 1 -21.44 3.45 -5.05
CA MET A 1 -19.98 3.42 -5.32
C MET A 1 -19.18 4.35 -4.37
N SER A 2 -19.62 4.55 -3.12
CA SER A 2 -18.93 5.41 -2.13
C SER A 2 -18.00 4.61 -1.20
N THR A 3 -18.22 3.30 -1.09
CA THR A 3 -17.69 2.46 -0.01
C THR A 3 -16.18 2.33 0.00
N GLU A 4 -15.52 2.24 -1.15
CA GLU A 4 -14.06 2.05 -1.18
C GLU A 4 -13.30 3.31 -0.74
N LEU A 5 -13.73 4.48 -1.22
CA LEU A 5 -13.16 5.76 -0.81
C LEU A 5 -13.45 6.03 0.68
N ASP A 6 -14.68 5.75 1.13
CA ASP A 6 -15.07 5.89 2.54
C ASP A 6 -14.16 5.06 3.45
N VAL A 7 -13.98 3.77 3.11
CA VAL A 7 -13.11 2.85 3.86
C VAL A 7 -11.66 3.32 3.83
N ALA A 8 -11.16 3.79 2.68
CA ALA A 8 -9.80 4.28 2.58
C ALA A 8 -9.57 5.52 3.46
N VAL A 9 -10.46 6.50 3.41
CA VAL A 9 -10.39 7.70 4.24
C VAL A 9 -10.52 7.36 5.72
N GLU A 10 -11.36 6.39 6.08
CA GLU A 10 -11.46 5.89 7.44
C GLU A 10 -10.14 5.32 7.94
N LYS A 11 -9.50 4.40 7.20
CA LYS A 11 -8.17 3.85 7.56
C LYS A 11 -7.07 4.92 7.62
N LEU A 12 -7.11 5.90 6.72
CA LEU A 12 -6.14 7.01 6.69
C LEU A 12 -6.25 7.91 7.91
N THR A 13 -7.46 8.16 8.40
CA THR A 13 -7.75 9.26 9.33
C THR A 13 -8.24 8.82 10.70
N ARG A 14 -8.62 7.55 10.90
CA ARG A 14 -9.15 7.01 12.16
C ARG A 14 -8.46 5.71 12.54
N PRO A 15 -8.43 5.35 13.85
CA PRO A 15 -8.03 4.02 14.26
C PRO A 15 -8.94 2.99 13.59
N TRP A 16 -8.36 1.88 13.18
CA TRP A 16 -9.06 0.81 12.49
C TRP A 16 -8.58 -0.53 13.02
N SER A 17 -9.41 -1.56 12.86
CA SER A 17 -9.06 -2.91 13.25
C SER A 17 -9.02 -3.83 12.04
N ASP A 18 -8.15 -4.82 12.13
CA ASP A 18 -8.11 -5.93 11.19
C ASP A 18 -8.13 -7.26 11.95
N VAL A 19 -8.51 -8.32 11.25
CA VAL A 19 -8.43 -9.69 11.75
C VAL A 19 -7.23 -10.34 11.10
N VAL A 20 -6.22 -10.67 11.90
CA VAL A 20 -5.03 -11.39 11.44
C VAL A 20 -5.04 -12.79 12.01
N THR A 21 -4.56 -13.76 11.23
CA THR A 21 -4.34 -15.13 11.70
C THR A 21 -2.93 -15.23 12.25
N ILE A 22 -2.79 -15.56 13.53
CA ILE A 22 -1.49 -15.76 14.19
C ILE A 22 -1.48 -17.16 14.80
N GLY A 23 -0.73 -18.08 14.18
CA GLY A 23 -0.65 -19.47 14.64
C GLY A 23 -1.97 -20.24 14.51
N GLY A 24 -2.76 -19.96 13.45
CA GLY A 24 -4.07 -20.59 13.22
C GLY A 24 -5.22 -19.99 14.04
N GLU A 25 -4.96 -19.02 14.92
CA GLU A 25 -5.99 -18.30 15.66
C GLU A 25 -6.29 -16.93 15.04
N TYR A 26 -7.57 -16.60 14.90
CA TYR A 26 -8.01 -15.27 14.51
C TYR A 26 -7.85 -14.29 15.67
N LYS A 27 -7.06 -13.23 15.47
CA LYS A 27 -6.83 -12.17 16.45
C LYS A 27 -7.21 -10.82 15.85
N HIS A 28 -7.98 -10.05 16.62
CA HIS A 28 -8.24 -8.66 16.31
C HIS A 28 -7.03 -7.81 16.68
N VAL A 29 -6.49 -7.09 15.70
CA VAL A 29 -5.40 -6.13 15.92
C VAL A 29 -5.94 -4.74 15.62
N ASN A 30 -5.67 -3.80 16.53
CA ASN A 30 -6.02 -2.40 16.36
C ASN A 30 -4.79 -1.65 15.86
N TYR A 31 -5.00 -0.84 14.83
CA TYR A 31 -3.98 0.00 14.23
C TYR A 31 -4.31 1.48 14.45
N ASP A 32 -3.25 2.28 14.64
CA ASP A 32 -3.34 3.72 14.57
C ASP A 32 -3.80 4.17 13.16
N PRO A 33 -4.32 5.39 13.00
CA PRO A 33 -4.55 5.97 11.67
C PRO A 33 -3.27 5.89 10.82
N LEU A 34 -3.41 5.48 9.55
CA LEU A 34 -2.23 5.30 8.69
C LEU A 34 -1.42 6.58 8.52
N LEU A 35 -2.07 7.75 8.49
CA LEU A 35 -1.35 9.03 8.45
C LEU A 35 -0.60 9.31 9.77
N ASP A 36 -1.09 8.87 10.92
CA ASP A 36 -0.32 8.99 12.17
C ASP A 36 0.89 8.05 12.16
N MET A 37 0.72 6.82 11.67
CA MET A 37 1.82 5.87 11.50
C MET A 37 2.89 6.46 10.57
N LEU A 38 2.49 6.99 9.41
CA LEU A 38 3.38 7.65 8.45
C LEU A 38 4.09 8.87 9.06
N ALA A 39 3.35 9.70 9.81
CA ALA A 39 3.90 10.86 10.52
C ALA A 39 4.97 10.47 11.54
N LYS A 40 4.82 9.32 12.21
CA LYS A 40 5.82 8.78 13.15
C LYS A 40 7.03 8.22 12.39
N ALA A 41 6.79 7.51 11.29
CA ALA A 41 7.84 6.89 10.48
C ALA A 41 8.78 7.90 9.83
N LYS A 42 8.29 9.07 9.40
CA LYS A 42 9.15 10.10 8.80
C LYS A 42 10.24 10.62 9.76
N THR A 43 9.96 10.63 11.08
CA THR A 43 10.86 11.17 12.11
C THR A 43 11.66 10.11 12.87
N SER A 44 11.39 8.82 12.62
CA SER A 44 12.01 7.72 13.33
C SER A 44 12.84 6.87 12.37
N SER A 45 14.12 6.67 12.66
CA SER A 45 14.89 5.60 12.04
C SER A 45 14.41 4.26 12.63
N LEU A 46 13.25 3.78 12.18
CA LEU A 46 12.76 2.45 12.57
C LEU A 46 13.73 1.40 12.02
N GLY A 47 14.56 0.91 12.96
CA GLY A 47 15.52 -0.18 12.90
C GLY A 47 15.60 -1.02 11.63
N ARG A 48 16.54 -0.66 10.73
CA ARG A 48 17.29 -1.67 9.98
C ARG A 48 18.38 -2.21 10.92
N THR A 49 18.06 -3.25 11.70
CA THR A 49 19.09 -4.11 12.31
C THR A 49 19.74 -4.93 11.20
N ALA A 50 20.66 -4.31 10.45
CA ALA A 50 21.57 -5.02 9.58
C ALA A 50 22.72 -5.57 10.45
N SER A 51 22.62 -6.85 10.81
CA SER A 51 23.75 -7.67 11.22
C SER A 51 24.71 -7.82 10.03
N GLY A 52 25.53 -6.80 9.79
CA GLY A 52 26.48 -6.81 8.68
C GLY A 52 27.06 -5.43 8.40
N ARG A 53 28.28 -5.24 8.91
CA ARG A 53 29.29 -4.22 8.55
C ARG A 53 28.89 -3.30 7.37
N SER A 54 28.19 -2.20 7.65
CA SER A 54 28.00 -1.11 6.68
C SER A 54 28.69 0.16 7.19
N SER A 55 29.28 0.89 6.24
CA SER A 55 30.11 2.08 6.41
C SER A 55 29.39 3.19 7.18
N GLN A 56 30.18 4.08 7.80
CA GLN A 56 29.74 5.23 8.61
C GLN A 56 28.79 6.23 7.89
N GLU A 57 28.48 6.04 6.60
CA GLU A 57 27.54 6.85 5.81
C GLU A 57 26.06 6.46 5.99
N ALA A 58 25.74 5.33 6.63
CA ALA A 58 24.37 4.80 6.70
C ALA A 58 23.61 5.16 8.00
N ARG A 59 23.79 6.36 8.55
CA ARG A 59 22.94 6.90 9.63
C ARG A 59 22.10 8.06 9.11
N ASN A 60 21.23 7.80 8.15
CA ASN A 60 20.20 8.76 7.82
C ASN A 60 19.11 8.70 8.91
N PRO A 61 18.91 9.76 9.72
CA PRO A 61 17.88 9.77 10.76
C PRO A 61 16.46 9.76 10.18
N PHE A 62 16.32 9.98 8.87
CA PHE A 62 15.04 10.02 8.17
C PHE A 62 14.82 8.74 7.38
N ASN A 63 13.61 8.19 7.51
CA ASN A 63 13.08 7.23 6.55
C ASN A 63 12.65 8.02 5.30
N ILE A 64 13.58 8.15 4.32
CA ILE A 64 13.34 8.90 3.08
C ILE A 64 12.04 8.43 2.38
N PRO A 65 11.79 7.11 2.17
CA PRO A 65 10.53 6.66 1.58
C PRO A 65 9.27 7.15 2.30
N ALA A 66 9.28 7.14 3.64
CA ALA A 66 8.15 7.65 4.43
C ALA A 66 7.98 9.17 4.31
N PHE A 67 9.08 9.92 4.27
CA PHE A 67 9.07 11.36 4.07
C PHE A 67 8.54 11.74 2.68
N ASP A 68 9.03 11.11 1.62
CA ASP A 68 8.59 11.38 0.24
C ASP A 68 7.11 11.05 0.06
N LEU A 69 6.64 9.93 0.62
CA LEU A 69 5.23 9.57 0.61
C LEU A 69 4.38 10.62 1.36
N TRP A 70 4.85 11.08 2.52
CA TRP A 70 4.18 12.13 3.30
C TRP A 70 4.04 13.43 2.51
N GLU A 71 5.14 13.96 1.97
CA GLU A 71 5.15 15.21 1.21
C GLU A 71 4.29 15.11 -0.06
N ARG A 72 4.29 13.96 -0.73
CA ARG A 72 3.43 13.70 -1.89
C ARG A 72 1.94 13.77 -1.52
N ILE A 73 1.52 13.09 -0.46
CA ILE A 73 0.12 13.09 -0.01
C ILE A 73 -0.30 14.50 0.43
N ASP A 74 0.54 15.18 1.22
CA ASP A 74 0.27 16.55 1.69
C ASP A 74 0.18 17.53 0.53
N GLY A 75 1.15 17.51 -0.38
CA GLY A 75 1.20 18.35 -1.57
C GLY A 75 -0.02 18.16 -2.48
N GLN A 76 -0.37 16.90 -2.80
CA GLN A 76 -1.53 16.59 -3.63
C GLN A 76 -2.84 17.01 -2.97
N THR A 77 -3.03 16.67 -1.69
CA THR A 77 -4.25 17.01 -0.94
C THR A 77 -4.47 18.52 -0.89
N ARG A 78 -3.43 19.29 -0.54
CA ARG A 78 -3.52 20.75 -0.46
C ARG A 78 -3.68 21.40 -1.83
N ALA A 79 -3.03 20.86 -2.86
CA ALA A 79 -3.19 21.34 -4.23
C ALA A 79 -4.63 21.23 -4.69
N TRP A 80 -5.26 20.05 -4.52
CA TRP A 80 -6.66 19.85 -4.91
C TRP A 80 -7.63 20.66 -4.06
N LEU A 81 -7.42 20.78 -2.75
CA LEU A 81 -8.25 21.66 -1.92
C LEU A 81 -8.21 23.11 -2.41
N ARG A 82 -7.04 23.63 -2.79
CA ARG A 82 -6.91 24.96 -3.39
C ARG A 82 -7.59 25.06 -4.75
N GLU A 83 -7.43 24.05 -5.60
CA GLU A 83 -8.08 23.99 -6.93
C GLU A 83 -9.60 24.05 -6.81
N PHE A 84 -10.17 23.40 -5.78
CA PHE A 84 -11.60 23.42 -5.49
C PHE A 84 -12.06 24.63 -4.66
N GLY A 85 -11.17 25.60 -4.39
CA GLY A 85 -11.49 26.79 -3.60
C GLY A 85 -11.86 26.47 -2.15
N ARG A 86 -11.32 25.39 -1.58
CA ARG A 86 -11.55 24.95 -0.21
C ARG A 86 -10.37 25.32 0.69
N PRO A 87 -10.62 25.58 1.99
CA PRO A 87 -9.54 25.75 2.95
C PRO A 87 -8.73 24.46 3.07
N ALA A 88 -7.41 24.61 3.26
CA ALA A 88 -6.49 23.50 3.46
C ALA A 88 -5.98 23.50 4.90
N PRO A 89 -6.59 22.71 5.82
CA PRO A 89 -6.17 22.62 7.22
C PRO A 89 -4.68 22.28 7.36
N ARG A 90 -4.02 22.78 8.42
CA ARG A 90 -2.59 22.49 8.65
C ARG A 90 -2.35 21.01 8.94
N ASP A 91 -3.25 20.35 9.66
CA ASP A 91 -3.16 18.91 9.91
C ASP A 91 -3.55 18.11 8.66
N LEU A 92 -2.73 17.12 8.29
CA LEU A 92 -2.94 16.35 7.07
C LEU A 92 -4.18 15.44 7.16
N ARG A 93 -4.50 14.87 8.32
CA ARG A 93 -5.69 14.03 8.48
C ARG A 93 -6.96 14.85 8.32
N GLU A 94 -6.97 16.03 8.90
CA GLU A 94 -8.05 16.98 8.71
C GLU A 94 -8.17 17.39 7.23
N ALA A 95 -7.04 17.69 6.56
CA ALA A 95 -7.03 18.03 5.15
C ALA A 95 -7.57 16.90 4.25
N VAL A 96 -7.17 15.64 4.48
CA VAL A 96 -7.70 14.48 3.74
C VAL A 96 -9.20 14.30 4.01
N THR A 97 -9.66 14.53 5.24
CA THR A 97 -11.09 14.48 5.58
C THR A 97 -11.89 15.58 4.85
N VAL A 98 -11.35 16.80 4.77
CA VAL A 98 -11.98 17.91 4.03
C VAL A 98 -11.98 17.63 2.53
N LEU A 99 -10.90 17.07 1.99
CA LEU A 99 -10.82 16.67 0.59
C LEU A 99 -11.89 15.63 0.27
N HIS A 100 -12.03 14.60 1.10
CA HIS A 100 -13.05 13.57 0.93
C HIS A 100 -14.46 14.16 0.86
N LYS A 101 -14.82 15.01 1.83
CA LYS A 101 -16.12 15.70 1.84
C LYS A 101 -16.32 16.57 0.60
N THR A 102 -15.26 17.28 0.19
CA THR A 102 -15.28 18.13 -1.02
C THR A 102 -15.55 17.30 -2.27
N LEU A 103 -14.88 16.16 -2.44
CA LEU A 103 -15.12 15.27 -3.58
C LEU A 103 -16.55 14.73 -3.59
N ALA A 104 -17.08 14.32 -2.43
CA ALA A 104 -18.45 13.86 -2.29
C ALA A 104 -19.49 14.95 -2.62
N GLU A 105 -19.27 16.18 -2.15
CA GLU A 105 -20.09 17.36 -2.47
C GLU A 105 -20.07 17.71 -3.96
N LEU A 106 -18.87 17.75 -4.57
CA LEU A 106 -18.72 18.07 -5.98
C LEU A 106 -19.36 17.00 -6.87
N TRP A 107 -19.21 15.73 -6.50
CA TRP A 107 -19.82 14.63 -7.22
C TRP A 107 -21.35 14.62 -7.11
N SER A 108 -21.88 14.69 -5.90
CA SER A 108 -23.34 14.72 -5.67
C SER A 108 -24.01 15.97 -6.28
N GLY A 109 -23.31 17.10 -6.29
CA GLY A 109 -23.74 18.33 -6.96
C GLY A 109 -23.48 18.37 -8.47
N GLN A 110 -23.01 17.28 -9.09
CA GLN A 110 -22.67 17.18 -10.52
C GLN A 110 -21.73 18.30 -11.01
N ARG A 111 -20.85 18.79 -10.13
CA ARG A 111 -19.85 19.84 -10.43
C ARG A 111 -18.59 19.29 -11.07
N ILE A 112 -18.36 17.99 -10.95
CA ILE A 112 -17.27 17.26 -11.60
C ILE A 112 -17.84 16.06 -12.37
N GLN A 113 -17.12 15.65 -13.41
CA GLN A 113 -17.46 14.45 -14.18
C GLN A 113 -17.12 13.19 -13.39
N GLU A 114 -17.81 12.09 -13.71
CA GLU A 114 -17.57 10.76 -13.10
C GLU A 114 -16.12 10.31 -13.27
N SER A 115 -15.57 10.47 -14.48
CA SER A 115 -14.17 10.12 -14.78
C SER A 115 -13.17 10.86 -13.89
N LEU A 116 -13.42 12.14 -13.60
CA LEU A 116 -12.59 12.93 -12.70
C LEU A 116 -12.76 12.46 -11.25
N PHE A 117 -13.99 12.20 -10.80
CA PHE A 117 -14.26 11.67 -9.46
C PHE A 117 -13.54 10.35 -9.23
N LEU A 118 -13.72 9.38 -10.14
CA LEU A 118 -13.08 8.05 -10.06
C LEU A 118 -11.55 8.14 -10.07
N ARG A 119 -10.98 9.04 -10.87
CA ARG A 119 -9.52 9.26 -10.90
C ARG A 119 -9.02 9.78 -9.55
N LEU A 120 -9.66 10.80 -8.98
CA LEU A 120 -9.22 11.41 -7.72
C LEU A 120 -9.44 10.47 -6.53
N SER A 121 -10.59 9.80 -6.46
CA SER A 121 -10.88 8.82 -5.42
C SER A 121 -9.94 7.63 -5.48
N GLY A 122 -9.62 7.14 -6.68
CA GLY A 122 -8.65 6.05 -6.89
C GLY A 122 -7.25 6.40 -6.39
N VAL A 123 -6.81 7.66 -6.54
CA VAL A 123 -5.52 8.11 -5.98
C VAL A 123 -5.56 8.09 -4.45
N VAL A 124 -6.62 8.61 -3.83
CA VAL A 124 -6.77 8.59 -2.36
C VAL A 124 -6.81 7.16 -1.83
N ALA A 125 -7.54 6.27 -2.50
CA ALA A 125 -7.61 4.85 -2.15
C ALA A 125 -6.23 4.18 -2.20
N ARG A 126 -5.40 4.54 -3.20
CA ARG A 126 -4.04 4.01 -3.36
C ARG A 126 -3.06 4.44 -2.27
N TRP A 127 -3.31 5.53 -1.56
CA TRP A 127 -2.44 5.91 -0.44
C TRP A 127 -2.47 4.88 0.69
N VAL A 128 -3.57 4.16 0.90
CA VAL A 128 -3.68 3.12 1.93
C VAL A 128 -2.63 2.00 1.73
N PRO A 129 -2.62 1.28 0.60
CA PRO A 129 -1.61 0.24 0.37
C PRO A 129 -0.19 0.81 0.26
N ASP A 130 0.00 2.02 -0.26
CA ASP A 130 1.32 2.69 -0.31
C ASP A 130 1.89 2.91 1.10
N ILE A 131 1.07 3.42 2.04
CA ILE A 131 1.50 3.62 3.43
C ILE A 131 1.70 2.27 4.12
N TRP A 132 0.76 1.33 3.94
CA TRP A 132 0.81 0.02 4.59
C TRP A 132 2.08 -0.75 4.22
N ALA A 133 2.49 -0.69 2.94
CA ALA A 133 3.70 -1.35 2.46
C ALA A 133 5.00 -0.83 3.10
N LEU A 134 5.01 0.36 3.72
CA LEU A 134 6.18 0.84 4.48
C LEU A 134 6.36 0.13 5.82
N PHE A 135 5.27 -0.34 6.43
CA PHE A 135 5.27 -1.01 7.73
C PHE A 135 5.23 -2.52 7.60
N HIS A 136 4.60 -3.00 6.54
CA HIS A 136 4.49 -4.39 6.16
C HIS A 136 5.08 -4.53 4.76
N PRO A 137 6.40 -4.36 4.61
CA PRO A 137 7.05 -4.65 3.35
C PRO A 137 6.72 -6.10 3.01
N VAL A 138 6.15 -6.27 1.83
CA VAL A 138 5.82 -7.61 1.36
C VAL A 138 7.12 -8.27 0.95
N ASP A 139 7.69 -9.03 1.88
CA ASP A 139 8.79 -9.94 1.62
C ASP A 139 8.29 -10.98 0.62
N GLY A 140 8.67 -10.77 -0.64
CA GLY A 140 8.05 -11.42 -1.76
C GLY A 140 9.02 -11.61 -2.89
N VAL A 141 9.03 -12.81 -3.47
CA VAL A 141 9.88 -13.13 -4.62
C VAL A 141 9.19 -12.57 -5.86
N ALA A 142 9.92 -11.74 -6.61
CA ALA A 142 9.46 -11.26 -7.90
C ALA A 142 9.23 -12.46 -8.84
N LEU A 143 8.06 -12.53 -9.46
CA LEU A 143 7.73 -13.61 -10.40
C LEU A 143 7.91 -13.13 -11.83
N ASP A 144 8.41 -14.00 -12.69
CA ASP A 144 8.50 -13.75 -14.12
C ASP A 144 7.11 -13.87 -14.78
N GLY A 145 6.89 -13.05 -15.81
CA GLY A 145 5.66 -13.05 -16.61
C GLY A 145 4.76 -11.83 -16.41
N ALA A 146 3.78 -11.71 -17.31
CA ALA A 146 2.83 -10.61 -17.32
C ALA A 146 1.65 -10.87 -16.38
N CYS A 147 1.16 -9.81 -15.75
CA CYS A 147 -0.07 -9.86 -14.98
C CYS A 147 -1.24 -10.25 -15.89
N PRO A 148 -2.05 -11.28 -15.55
CA PRO A 148 -3.15 -11.71 -16.41
C PRO A 148 -4.30 -10.70 -16.48
N ASN A 149 -4.36 -9.70 -15.59
CA ASN A 149 -5.40 -8.67 -15.61
C ASN A 149 -5.01 -7.42 -16.40
N CYS A 150 -3.76 -6.96 -16.28
CA CYS A 150 -3.32 -5.71 -16.89
C CYS A 150 -2.16 -5.86 -17.87
N GLU A 151 -1.71 -7.08 -18.12
CA GLU A 151 -0.62 -7.44 -19.04
C GLU A 151 0.74 -6.80 -18.73
N ALA A 152 0.84 -6.06 -17.62
CA ALA A 152 2.09 -5.49 -17.17
C ALA A 152 3.05 -6.60 -16.75
N GLU A 153 4.23 -6.63 -17.35
CA GLU A 153 5.36 -7.50 -16.95
C GLU A 153 6.31 -6.78 -15.99
N TRP A 154 6.42 -5.46 -16.16
CA TRP A 154 7.30 -4.59 -15.39
C TRP A 154 6.52 -3.42 -14.80
N VAL A 155 6.92 -3.01 -13.60
CA VAL A 155 6.46 -1.79 -12.95
C VAL A 155 7.68 -0.97 -12.55
N ILE A 156 7.61 0.33 -12.79
CA ILE A 156 8.62 1.27 -12.32
C ILE A 156 8.27 1.58 -10.87
N ASN A 157 9.15 1.22 -9.94
CA ASN A 157 8.99 1.59 -8.54
C ASN A 157 9.25 3.10 -8.36
N PHE A 158 9.05 3.60 -7.14
CA PHE A 158 9.22 5.02 -6.85
C PHE A 158 10.67 5.53 -7.01
N GLU A 159 11.67 4.64 -7.00
CA GLU A 159 13.08 4.96 -7.24
C GLU A 159 13.44 5.01 -8.73
N GLY A 160 12.45 4.82 -9.62
CA GLY A 160 12.67 4.72 -11.06
C GLY A 160 13.22 3.35 -11.49
N ALA A 161 13.39 2.41 -10.56
CA ALA A 161 13.86 1.07 -10.86
C ALA A 161 12.72 0.22 -11.43
N GLN A 162 13.01 -0.49 -12.52
CA GLN A 162 12.09 -1.47 -13.06
C GLN A 162 12.12 -2.72 -12.18
N THR A 163 10.95 -3.14 -11.72
CA THR A 163 10.74 -4.38 -10.97
C THR A 163 9.65 -5.20 -11.65
N ARG A 164 9.60 -6.51 -11.40
CA ARG A 164 8.53 -7.35 -11.95
C ARG A 164 7.16 -6.91 -11.43
N ALA A 165 6.17 -6.95 -12.30
CA ALA A 165 4.80 -6.59 -11.97
C ALA A 165 4.16 -7.60 -11.01
N LEU A 166 4.54 -8.88 -11.09
CA LEU A 166 4.04 -9.95 -10.23
C LEU A 166 5.02 -10.22 -9.09
N VAL A 167 4.46 -10.43 -7.89
CA VAL A 167 5.24 -10.76 -6.70
C VAL A 167 4.50 -11.84 -5.91
N SER A 168 5.23 -12.87 -5.44
CA SER A 168 4.73 -13.78 -4.44
C SER A 168 4.65 -13.07 -3.09
N VAL A 169 3.63 -13.35 -2.32
CA VAL A 169 3.40 -12.72 -1.02
C VAL A 169 3.06 -13.79 -0.01
N VAL A 170 3.39 -13.61 1.25
CA VAL A 170 2.85 -14.42 2.34
C VAL A 170 2.11 -13.47 3.27
N GLU A 171 0.79 -13.52 3.25
CA GLU A 171 -0.07 -12.66 4.07
C GLU A 171 -0.82 -13.54 5.06
N ALA A 172 -0.70 -13.23 6.37
CA ALA A 172 -1.31 -14.02 7.46
C ALA A 172 -0.99 -15.54 7.41
N GLY A 173 0.20 -15.89 6.92
CA GLY A 173 0.63 -17.29 6.75
C GLY A 173 0.10 -17.98 5.49
N GLU A 174 -0.67 -17.29 4.66
CA GLU A 174 -1.15 -17.81 3.39
C GLU A 174 -0.31 -17.29 2.22
N PRO A 175 0.23 -18.17 1.36
CA PRO A 175 0.93 -17.75 0.17
C PRO A 175 -0.06 -17.24 -0.88
N GLY A 176 0.27 -16.10 -1.47
CA GLY A 176 -0.47 -15.43 -2.53
C GLY A 176 0.46 -14.92 -3.64
N VAL A 177 -0.15 -14.39 -4.69
CA VAL A 177 0.51 -13.61 -5.72
C VAL A 177 -0.31 -12.37 -5.98
N ARG A 178 0.33 -11.20 -6.10
CA ARG A 178 -0.38 -9.96 -6.44
C ARG A 178 0.34 -9.16 -7.50
N CYS A 179 -0.42 -8.32 -8.21
CA CYS A 179 0.14 -7.37 -9.17
C CYS A 179 0.44 -6.01 -8.53
N ARG A 180 1.70 -5.57 -8.64
CA ARG A 180 2.20 -4.28 -8.15
C ARG A 180 1.75 -3.08 -8.99
N ASN A 181 1.26 -3.30 -10.22
CA ASN A 181 0.84 -2.20 -11.10
C ASN A 181 -0.41 -1.46 -10.57
N GLY A 182 -1.07 -2.00 -9.54
CA GLY A 182 -2.26 -1.43 -8.93
C GLY A 182 -3.52 -1.68 -9.75
N CYS A 183 -3.54 -2.73 -10.56
CA CYS A 183 -4.75 -3.19 -11.25
C CYS A 183 -5.67 -4.03 -10.33
N GLY A 184 -5.31 -4.19 -9.04
CA GLY A 184 -6.09 -4.95 -8.06
C GLY A 184 -6.13 -6.47 -8.29
N TRP A 185 -5.26 -7.02 -9.14
CA TRP A 185 -5.23 -8.46 -9.36
C TRP A 185 -4.41 -9.16 -8.29
N GLU A 186 -5.00 -10.18 -7.67
CA GLU A 186 -4.38 -11.04 -6.70
C GLU A 186 -4.96 -12.46 -6.76
N VAL A 187 -4.17 -13.41 -6.29
CA VAL A 187 -4.54 -14.80 -6.03
C VAL A 187 -4.04 -15.13 -4.63
N SER A 188 -4.89 -15.74 -3.83
CA SER A 188 -4.57 -16.15 -2.46
C SER A 188 -4.79 -17.66 -2.28
N GLY A 189 -4.09 -18.24 -1.32
CA GLY A 189 -4.20 -19.64 -0.97
C GLY A 189 -3.21 -20.55 -1.73
N LYS A 190 -2.61 -21.47 -0.97
CA LYS A 190 -1.51 -22.36 -1.41
C LYS A 190 -1.74 -23.03 -2.75
N ARG A 191 -2.90 -23.64 -2.95
CA ARG A 191 -3.20 -24.36 -4.21
C ARG A 191 -3.22 -23.42 -5.41
N GLN A 192 -3.89 -22.27 -5.29
CA GLN A 192 -4.09 -21.34 -6.40
C GLN A 192 -2.77 -20.63 -6.76
N THR A 193 -1.99 -20.29 -5.73
CA THR A 193 -0.64 -19.74 -5.87
C THR A 193 0.30 -20.72 -6.57
N ILE A 194 0.29 -22.00 -6.20
CA ILE A 194 1.10 -23.04 -6.89
C ILE A 194 0.64 -23.22 -8.34
N GLU A 195 -0.68 -23.36 -8.58
CA GLU A 195 -1.22 -23.51 -9.93
C GLU A 195 -0.84 -22.31 -10.82
N PHE A 196 -0.86 -21.10 -10.27
CA PHE A 196 -0.46 -19.89 -10.99
C PHE A 196 1.05 -19.85 -11.25
N ALA A 197 1.88 -20.14 -10.25
CA ALA A 197 3.33 -20.19 -10.42
C ALA A 197 3.77 -21.20 -11.49
N LEU A 198 3.14 -22.39 -11.51
CA LEU A 198 3.38 -23.40 -12.55
C LEU A 198 2.99 -22.92 -13.95
N ARG A 199 1.89 -22.16 -14.09
CA ARG A 199 1.49 -21.57 -15.38
C ARG A 199 2.49 -20.54 -15.90
N LEU A 200 3.16 -19.83 -14.99
CA LEU A 200 4.21 -18.88 -15.34
C LEU A 200 5.55 -19.56 -15.69
N GLY A 201 5.63 -20.89 -15.61
CA GLY A 201 6.87 -21.62 -15.85
C GLY A 201 7.91 -21.46 -14.74
N ALA A 202 7.53 -20.88 -13.60
CA ALA A 202 8.36 -20.92 -12.41
C ALA A 202 8.42 -22.37 -11.90
N THR A 203 9.60 -22.87 -11.60
CA THR A 203 9.76 -24.02 -10.70
C THR A 203 9.62 -23.46 -9.29
N PRO A 204 8.45 -23.58 -8.62
CA PRO A 204 8.35 -23.15 -7.25
C PRO A 204 9.38 -23.96 -6.46
N ASP A 205 10.30 -23.27 -5.77
CA ASP A 205 11.06 -23.89 -4.70
C ASP A 205 10.05 -24.12 -3.57
N LEU A 206 9.35 -25.26 -3.65
CA LEU A 206 8.24 -25.63 -2.77
C LEU A 206 8.67 -25.66 -1.30
N ASP A 207 9.98 -25.80 -1.06
CA ASP A 207 10.59 -25.75 0.26
C ASP A 207 10.67 -24.32 0.82
N GLU A 208 10.82 -23.27 -0.02
CA GLU A 208 10.75 -21.86 0.44
C GLU A 208 9.32 -21.36 0.64
N LEU A 209 8.37 -21.86 -0.15
CA LEU A 209 6.93 -21.57 0.00
C LEU A 209 6.27 -22.38 1.14
N GLY A 210 7.03 -23.28 1.78
CA GLY A 210 6.55 -24.28 2.73
C GLY A 210 7.31 -24.36 4.06
N ARG A 211 8.28 -23.47 4.35
CA ARG A 211 8.85 -23.37 5.70
C ARG A 211 7.82 -22.78 6.66
N GLU A 212 6.96 -23.65 7.16
CA GLU A 212 6.48 -23.55 8.52
C GLU A 212 7.72 -23.50 9.42
N ASP A 213 7.90 -22.40 10.16
CA ASP A 213 8.90 -22.33 11.22
C ASP A 213 8.58 -23.41 12.25
N GLU A 214 9.21 -24.59 12.15
CA GLU A 214 9.45 -25.46 13.30
C GLU A 214 10.49 -24.77 14.20
N ARG A 215 10.05 -23.79 14.99
CA ARG A 215 10.73 -23.31 16.20
C ARG A 215 9.74 -22.92 17.30
#